data_AF-A0A925ZN25-F1
#
_entry.id   AF-A0A925ZN25-F1
#
_cell.length_a   1.000
_cell.length_b   1.000
_cell.length_c   1.000
_cell.angle_alpha   90.00
_cell.angle_beta   90.00
_cell.angle_gamma   90.00
#
_symmetry.space_group_name_H-M   'P 1'
#
loop_
_entity.id
_entity.type
_entity.pdbx_description
1 polymer ?
#
loop_
_entity_poly.entity_id
_entity_poly.type
_entity_poly.pdbx_seq_one_letter_code
_entity_poly.pdbx_strand_id
1 'polypeptide(L)' 'MELDPDRCYRALLARDVRFDGRFFVGVTSTGVYCRPICSARTPKRANCEFFGHGFAAERAGYRACLRCRPELA' A
#
# COMPACT_ATOMS: atom_id res chain seq x y z
N MET A 1 11.01 -9.14 9.66
CA MET A 1 10.03 -9.66 8.68
C MET A 1 10.34 -8.97 7.37
N GLU A 2 10.99 -9.68 6.44
CA GLU A 2 11.45 -9.09 5.17
C GLU A 2 10.25 -8.99 4.22
N LEU A 3 9.76 -7.76 4.01
CA LEU A 3 8.68 -7.51 3.06
C LEU A 3 9.28 -7.48 1.67
N ASP A 4 9.20 -8.62 0.96
CA ASP A 4 9.66 -8.72 -0.41
C ASP A 4 8.82 -7.81 -1.34
N PRO A 5 9.41 -6.76 -1.96
CA PRO A 5 8.67 -5.79 -2.76
C PRO A 5 8.01 -6.44 -3.98
N ASP A 6 8.64 -7.47 -4.54
CA ASP A 6 8.13 -8.28 -5.65
C ASP A 6 6.81 -8.95 -5.26
N ARG A 7 6.82 -9.64 -4.11
CA ARG A 7 5.67 -10.37 -3.58
C ARG A 7 4.54 -9.43 -3.17
N CYS A 8 4.86 -8.33 -2.51
CA CYS A 8 3.88 -7.31 -2.14
C CYS A 8 3.24 -6.68 -3.38
N TYR A 9 4.02 -6.42 -4.44
CA TYR A 9 3.49 -5.92 -5.71
C TYR A 9 2.59 -6.93 -6.43
N ARG A 10 2.94 -8.22 -6.41
CA ARG A 10 2.07 -9.28 -6.95
C ARG A 10 0.77 -9.40 -6.16
N ALA A 11 0.83 -9.33 -4.82
CA ALA A 11 -0.35 -9.35 -3.97
C ALA A 11 -1.25 -8.12 -4.21
N LEU A 12 -0.65 -6.94 -4.44
CA LEU A 12 -1.36 -5.72 -4.84
C LEU A 12 -2.03 -5.86 -6.22
N LEU A 13 -1.36 -6.49 -7.19
CA LEU A 13 -1.95 -6.79 -8.50
C LEU A 13 -3.11 -7.78 -8.40
N ALA A 14 -2.95 -8.81 -7.57
CA ALA A 14 -3.97 -9.82 -7.31
C ALA A 14 -5.13 -9.31 -6.44
N ARG A 15 -4.95 -8.17 -5.74
CA ARG A 15 -5.90 -7.61 -4.77
C ARG A 15 -6.29 -8.62 -3.69
N ASP A 16 -5.30 -9.37 -3.22
CA ASP A 16 -5.53 -10.47 -2.29
C ASP A 16 -5.87 -9.95 -0.88
N VAL A 17 -7.10 -10.20 -0.45
CA VAL A 17 -7.64 -9.82 0.87
C VAL A 17 -6.88 -10.43 2.04
N ARG A 18 -6.14 -11.52 1.83
CA ARG A 18 -5.33 -12.16 2.89
C ARG A 18 -4.18 -11.28 3.35
N PHE A 19 -3.83 -10.28 2.56
CA PHE A 19 -2.80 -9.31 2.87
C PHE A 19 -3.35 -7.97 3.36
N ASP A 20 -4.68 -7.85 3.52
CA ASP A 20 -5.27 -6.66 4.14
C ASP A 20 -4.71 -6.48 5.55
N GLY A 21 -4.19 -5.28 5.85
CA GLY A 21 -3.54 -4.95 7.12
C GLY A 21 -2.15 -5.56 7.35
N ARG A 22 -1.65 -6.44 6.47
CA ARG A 22 -0.28 -7.01 6.58
C ARG A 22 0.80 -6.07 6.05
N PHE A 23 0.46 -5.31 5.01
CA PHE A 23 1.33 -4.29 4.46
C PHE A 23 0.50 -3.19 3.80
N PHE A 24 1.14 -2.05 3.59
CA PHE A 24 0.59 -0.86 2.96
C PHE A 24 1.48 -0.48 1.79
N VAL A 25 0.90 0.06 0.73
CA VAL A 25 1.66 0.54 -0.43
C VAL A 25 1.58 2.06 -0.49
N GLY A 26 2.71 2.72 -0.32
CA GLY A 26 2.90 4.14 -0.61
C GLY A 26 3.17 4.35 -2.09
N VAL A 27 2.44 5.28 -2.69
CA VAL A 27 2.60 5.66 -4.09
C VAL A 27 3.35 6.98 -4.12
N THR A 28 4.63 6.95 -4.48
CA THR A 28 5.50 8.15 -4.54
C THR A 28 4.95 9.19 -5.51
N SER A 29 4.32 8.73 -6.60
CA SER A 29 3.75 9.60 -7.63
C SER A 29 2.58 10.48 -7.14
N THR A 30 1.82 10.04 -6.14
CA THR A 30 0.65 10.79 -5.62
C THR A 30 0.80 11.19 -4.15
N GLY A 31 1.86 10.70 -3.49
CA GLY A 31 2.09 10.84 -2.05
C GLY A 31 1.01 10.15 -1.20
N VAL A 32 0.33 9.13 -1.72
CA VAL A 32 -0.78 8.45 -1.04
C VAL A 32 -0.37 7.03 -0.68
N TYR A 33 -0.70 6.56 0.53
CA TYR A 33 -0.61 5.14 0.88
C TYR A 33 -1.99 4.45 0.89
N CYS A 34 -2.02 3.23 0.39
CA CYS A 34 -3.22 2.42 0.19
C CYS A 34 -3.08 1.02 0.80
N ARG A 35 -4.21 0.33 0.98
CA ARG A 35 -4.25 -1.11 1.27
C ARG A 35 -4.03 -1.94 0.00
N PRO A 36 -3.53 -3.18 0.07
CA PRO A 36 -3.33 -4.02 -1.11
C PRO A 36 -4.61 -4.40 -1.84
N ILE A 37 -5.77 -4.31 -1.17
CA ILE A 37 -7.09 -4.57 -1.76
C ILE A 37 -7.68 -3.37 -2.50
N CYS A 38 -6.93 -2.27 -2.62
CA CYS A 38 -7.48 -1.02 -3.11
C CYS A 38 -7.96 -1.15 -4.57
N SER A 39 -9.19 -0.71 -4.82
CA SER A 39 -9.80 -0.74 -6.17
C SER A 39 -9.18 0.28 -7.13
N ALA A 40 -8.30 1.15 -6.63
CA ALA A 40 -7.54 2.10 -7.43
C ALA A 40 -6.71 1.38 -8.51
N ARG A 41 -6.34 2.14 -9.55
CA ARG A 41 -5.43 1.65 -10.59
C ARG A 41 -4.07 1.38 -9.95
N THR A 42 -3.56 0.17 -10.10
CA THR A 42 -2.25 -0.20 -9.58
C THR A 42 -1.18 0.68 -10.24
N PRO A 43 -0.39 1.44 -9.46
CA PRO A 43 0.68 2.26 -10.00
C PRO A 43 1.79 1.37 -10.56
N LYS A 44 2.68 1.95 -11.36
CA LYS A 44 3.91 1.27 -11.78
C LYS A 44 4.73 0.89 -10.54
N ARG A 45 5.31 -0.31 -10.57
CA ARG A 45 6.17 -0.81 -9.49
C ARG A 45 7.27 0.16 -9.06
N ALA A 46 7.85 0.90 -10.01
CA ALA A 46 8.89 1.90 -9.73
C ALA A 46 8.42 3.03 -8.79
N ASN A 47 7.10 3.29 -8.73
CA ASN A 47 6.50 4.31 -7.88
C ASN A 47 5.79 3.71 -6.66
N CYS A 48 6.00 2.41 -6.39
CA CYS A 48 5.38 1.70 -5.29
C CYS A 48 6.42 1.42 -4.20
N GLU A 49 6.17 1.92 -3.01
CA GLU A 49 6.96 1.68 -1.81
C GLU A 49 6.11 0.88 -0.83
N PHE A 50 6.67 -0.12 -0.17
CA PHE A 50 5.91 -1.03 0.70
C PHE A 50 6.28 -0.82 2.15
N PHE A 51 5.26 -0.71 3.00
CA PHE A 51 5.37 -0.47 4.43
C PHE A 51 4.67 -1.59 5.20
N GLY A 52 5.22 -2.00 6.34
CA GLY A 52 4.55 -2.97 7.21
C GLY A 52 3.34 -2.40 7.96
N HIS A 53 3.32 -1.09 8.19
CA HIS A 53 2.33 -0.42 9.03
C HIS A 53 1.88 0.90 8.40
N GLY A 54 0.60 1.27 8.59
CA GLY A 54 0.06 2.55 8.11
C GLY A 54 0.82 3.74 8.68
N PHE A 55 1.12 3.70 9.97
CA PHE A 55 1.91 4.74 10.66
C PHE A 55 3.32 4.92 10.07
N ALA A 56 3.95 3.86 9.55
CA ALA A 56 5.25 3.98 8.89
C ALA A 56 5.14 4.79 7.60
N ALA A 57 4.05 4.60 6.84
CA ALA A 57 3.77 5.39 5.65
C ALA A 57 3.42 6.85 6.00
N GLU A 58 2.64 7.09 7.06
CA GLU A 58 2.36 8.45 7.55
C GLU A 58 3.62 9.19 7.99
N ARG A 59 4.52 8.52 8.72
CA ARG A 59 5.82 9.08 9.11
C ARG A 59 6.73 9.38 7.91
N ALA A 60 6.60 8.62 6.83
CA ALA A 60 7.30 8.88 5.58
C ALA A 60 6.65 10.01 4.77
N GLY A 61 5.56 10.62 5.25
CA GLY A 61 4.90 11.76 4.62
C GLY A 61 3.81 11.39 3.60
N TYR A 62 3.39 10.12 3.56
CA TYR A 62 2.29 9.70 2.70
C TYR A 62 0.94 9.93 3.38
N ARG A 63 -0.05 10.43 2.63
CA ARG A 63 -1.43 10.60 3.11
C ARG A 63 -2.26 9.33 2.92
N ALA A 64 -3.23 9.09 3.80
CA ALA A 64 -4.13 7.96 3.69
C ALA A 64 -4.98 8.02 2.41
N CYS A 65 -5.17 6.89 1.74
CA CYS A 65 -6.05 6.81 0.59
C CYS A 65 -7.52 6.94 1.01
N LEU A 66 -8.16 8.04 0.61
CA LEU A 66 -9.59 8.29 0.88
C LEU A 66 -10.55 7.25 0.29
N ARG A 67 -10.09 6.46 -0.69
CA ARG A 67 -10.90 5.43 -1.36
C ARG A 67 -10.89 4.11 -0.63
N CYS A 68 -9.77 3.81 0.01
CA CYS A 68 -9.52 2.54 0.69
C CYS A 68 -9.57 2.71 2.21
N ARG A 69 -9.69 3.96 2.67
CA ARG A 69 -9.76 4.46 4.05
C ARG A 69 -9.05 3.51 5.02
N PRO A 70 -7.74 3.32 4.86
CA PRO A 70 -6.95 2.51 5.79
C PRO A 70 -7.04 3.03 7.23
N GLU A 71 -7.43 4.29 7.41
CA GLU A 71 -7.62 4.98 8.69
C GLU A 71 -8.91 4.61 9.45
N LEU A 72 -9.89 3.95 8.81
CA LEU A 72 -11.18 3.57 9.42
C LEU A 72 -11.30 2.07 9.75
N ALA A 73 -10.26 1.28 9.50
CA ALA A 73 -10.25 -0.17 9.69
C ALA A 73 -9.62 -0.56 11.04
#